data_AF-A0AAU9XUF4-F1
#
_entry.id   AF-A0AAU9XUF4-F1
#
_cell.length_a   1.000
_cell.length_b   1.000
_cell.length_c   1.000
_cell.angle_alpha   90.00
_cell.angle_beta   90.00
_cell.angle_gamma   90.00
#
_symmetry.space_group_name_H-M   'P 1'
#
loop_
_entity.id
_entity.type
_entity.pdbx_description
1 polymer ?
#
loop_
_entity_poly.entity_id
_entity_poly.type
_entity_poly.pdbx_seq_one_letter_code
_entity_poly.pdbx_strand_id
1 'polypeptide(L)'
;MEFTSSLTFPDKQLINHLIRTVESPVQDFCSALCYMEPKCVSYNELVASGSPVITKCELNNSTHNEHPQDLKSWTNCRYKGTMNTCGQTPCQHDGTCQTGFTDKGYRCLCPPEYKGTNCEERNGR
;
A
#
# COMPACT_ATOMS: atom_id res chain seq x y z
N MET A 1 8.58 2.31 -4.67
CA MET A 1 7.26 2.84 -4.26
C MET A 1 7.51 4.15 -3.53
N GLU A 2 6.81 5.22 -3.90
CA GLU A 2 7.08 6.56 -3.38
C GLU A 2 5.82 7.19 -2.77
N PHE A 3 5.91 7.60 -1.51
CA PHE A 3 4.86 8.32 -0.80
C PHE A 3 5.15 9.81 -0.84
N THR A 4 4.51 10.52 -1.77
CA THR A 4 4.78 11.94 -2.00
C THR A 4 3.95 12.83 -1.08
N SER A 5 4.45 14.04 -0.82
CA SER A 5 3.73 15.05 -0.04
C SER A 5 2.39 15.44 -0.69
N SER A 6 2.28 15.37 -2.02
CA SER A 6 1.04 15.66 -2.75
C SER A 6 -0.06 14.63 -2.52
N LEU A 7 0.28 13.42 -2.05
CA LEU A 7 -0.66 12.34 -1.72
C LEU A 7 -0.69 12.05 -0.20
N THR A 8 -0.26 13.03 0.60
CA THR A 8 -0.29 12.97 2.06
C THR A 8 -1.36 13.93 2.58
N PHE A 9 -2.30 13.43 3.38
CA PHE A 9 -3.36 14.24 3.96
C PHE A 9 -3.34 14.17 5.49
N PRO A 10 -3.12 15.29 6.19
CA PRO A 10 -3.23 15.35 7.65
C PRO A 10 -4.69 15.25 8.09
N ASP A 11 -4.90 14.71 9.30
CA ASP A 11 -6.21 14.47 9.90
C ASP A 11 -7.18 13.71 8.99
N LYS A 12 -6.64 12.78 8.21
CA LYS A 12 -7.37 11.91 7.29
C LYS A 12 -7.00 10.46 7.52
N GLN A 13 -8.01 9.61 7.35
CA GLN A 13 -7.90 8.17 7.41
C GLN A 13 -8.66 7.57 6.23
N LEU A 14 -8.04 6.62 5.54
CA LEU A 14 -8.74 5.78 4.58
C LEU A 14 -9.38 4.61 5.33
N ILE A 15 -10.69 4.44 5.19
CA ILE A 15 -11.46 3.37 5.86
C ILE A 15 -11.84 2.26 4.88
N ASN A 16 -12.27 1.09 5.37
CA ASN A 16 -12.72 -0.08 4.59
C ASN A 16 -11.68 -0.81 3.73
N HIS A 17 -10.44 -0.30 3.67
CA HIS A 17 -9.36 -0.84 2.84
C HIS A 17 -8.21 -1.46 3.65
N LEU A 18 -8.44 -1.77 4.93
CA LEU A 18 -7.43 -2.27 5.85
C LEU A 18 -6.93 -3.68 5.44
N ILE A 19 -5.62 -3.81 5.22
CA ILE A 19 -4.92 -5.09 5.09
C ILE A 19 -4.58 -5.62 6.49
N ARG A 20 -3.83 -4.83 7.25
CA ARG A 20 -3.41 -5.15 8.61
C ARG A 20 -2.93 -3.92 9.36
N THR A 21 -2.97 -4.03 10.68
CA THR A 21 -2.42 -3.06 11.62
C THR A 21 -1.07 -3.54 12.13
N VAL A 22 -0.10 -2.64 12.20
CA VAL A 22 1.23 -2.89 12.78
C VAL A 22 1.58 -1.75 13.72
N GLU A 23 2.13 -2.07 14.89
CA GLU A 23 2.65 -1.08 15.83
C GLU A 23 4.18 -1.06 15.76
N SER A 24 4.76 0.14 15.73
CA SER A 24 6.21 0.33 15.67
C SER A 24 6.63 1.47 16.59
N PRO A 25 7.67 1.27 17.43
CA PRO A 25 8.29 2.37 18.18
C PRO A 25 9.16 3.27 17.29
N VAL A 26 9.42 2.88 16.04
CA VAL A 26 10.23 3.63 15.08
C VAL A 26 9.34 4.48 14.18
N GLN A 27 9.63 5.78 14.11
CA GLN A 27 8.94 6.75 13.25
C GLN A 27 9.18 6.46 11.76
N ASP A 28 8.20 6.75 10.91
CA ASP A 28 8.22 6.57 9.44
C ASP A 28 8.45 5.13 8.92
N PHE A 29 8.38 4.13 9.80
CA PHE A 29 8.53 2.71 9.43
C PHE A 29 7.34 2.14 8.65
N CYS A 30 6.17 2.81 8.70
CA CYS A 30 4.97 2.39 7.98
C CYS A 30 5.19 2.30 6.46
N SER A 31 6.04 3.16 5.89
CA SER A 31 6.39 3.14 4.46
C SER A 31 7.10 1.85 4.06
N ALA A 32 8.09 1.43 4.86
CA ALA A 32 8.82 0.17 4.66
C ALA A 32 7.90 -1.04 4.85
N LEU A 33 7.03 -1.00 5.87
CA LEU A 33 6.04 -2.04 6.10
C LEU A 33 5.07 -2.17 4.91
N CYS A 34 4.64 -1.04 4.33
CA CYS A 34 3.80 -1.03 3.14
C CYS A 34 4.54 -1.58 1.92
N TYR A 35 5.80 -1.21 1.72
CA TYR A 35 6.63 -1.77 0.63
C TYR A 35 6.78 -3.29 0.71
N MET A 36 6.88 -3.84 1.93
CA MET A 36 6.98 -5.29 2.17
C MET A 36 5.63 -6.02 2.09
N GLU A 37 4.51 -5.30 2.10
CA GLU A 37 3.17 -5.85 2.00
C GLU A 37 2.70 -5.78 0.53
N PRO A 38 2.56 -6.91 -0.19
CA PRO A 38 2.37 -6.88 -1.64
C PRO A 38 1.20 -6.07 -2.16
N LYS A 39 0.10 -6.03 -1.40
CA LYS A 39 -1.11 -5.31 -1.81
C LYS A 39 -1.16 -3.88 -1.27
N CYS A 40 -0.19 -3.45 -0.47
CA CYS A 40 -0.25 -2.15 0.16
C CYS A 40 0.09 -1.02 -0.82
N VAL A 41 -0.79 -0.03 -0.87
CA VAL A 41 -0.67 1.16 -1.75
C VAL A 41 -0.97 2.46 -1.01
N SER A 42 -1.39 2.39 0.25
CA SER A 42 -1.45 3.53 1.16
C SER A 42 -1.41 3.04 2.60
N TYR A 43 -1.24 3.95 3.55
CA TYR A 43 -1.37 3.63 4.96
C TYR A 43 -1.88 4.81 5.76
N ASN A 44 -2.54 4.51 6.87
CA ASN A 44 -2.87 5.49 7.90
C ASN A 44 -1.81 5.43 9.01
N GLU A 45 -1.29 6.58 9.41
CA GLU A 45 -0.27 6.70 10.43
C GLU A 45 -0.86 7.43 11.63
N LEU A 46 -1.13 6.68 12.70
CA LEU A 46 -1.67 7.20 13.95
C LEU A 46 -0.56 7.28 14.97
N VAL A 47 -0.27 8.48 15.47
CA VAL A 47 0.71 8.68 16.54
C VAL A 47 -0.01 8.53 17.87
N ALA A 48 0.18 7.40 18.55
CA ALA A 48 -0.37 7.24 19.89
C ALA A 48 0.41 8.11 20.88
N SER A 49 -0.31 8.94 21.63
CA SER A 49 0.25 9.73 22.72
C SER A 49 0.53 8.80 23.90
N GLY A 50 1.79 8.43 24.11
CA GLY A 50 2.23 7.51 25.16
C GLY A 50 3.75 7.56 25.36
N SER A 51 4.23 6.94 26.43
CA SER A 51 5.66 6.73 26.70
C SER A 51 5.90 5.23 26.91
N PRO A 52 6.51 4.52 25.94
CA PRO A 52 7.12 5.02 24.71
C PRO A 52 6.08 5.48 23.67
N VAL A 53 6.49 6.40 22.79
CA VAL A 53 5.67 6.81 21.62
C VAL A 53 5.62 5.64 20.66
N ILE A 54 4.42 5.14 20.39
CA ILE A 54 4.19 4.04 19.44
C ILE A 54 3.41 4.61 18.26
N THR A 55 3.91 4.35 17.06
CA THR A 55 3.19 4.65 15.81
C THR A 55 2.40 3.43 15.40
N LYS A 56 1.09 3.59 15.23
CA LYS A 56 0.21 2.57 14.68
C LYS A 56 0.07 2.81 13.17
N CYS A 57 0.51 1.84 12.39
CA CYS A 57 0.41 1.80 10.93
C CYS A 57 -0.77 0.92 10.53
N GLU A 58 -1.76 1.50 9.85
CA GLU A 58 -2.82 0.74 9.18
C GLU A 58 -2.50 0.67 7.70
N LEU A 59 -2.05 -0.49 7.22
CA LEU A 59 -1.70 -0.70 5.82
C LEU A 59 -2.96 -0.93 5.00
N ASN A 60 -3.10 -0.26 3.85
CA ASN A 60 -4.31 -0.29 3.04
C ASN A 60 -4.06 -0.81 1.61
N ASN A 61 -5.02 -1.56 1.08
CA ASN A 61 -4.99 -2.12 -0.28
C ASN A 61 -5.53 -1.18 -1.36
N SER A 62 -5.89 0.05 -1.00
CA SER A 62 -6.38 1.05 -1.93
C SER A 62 -5.91 2.46 -1.58
N THR A 63 -6.14 3.40 -2.49
CA THR A 63 -5.81 4.82 -2.35
C THR A 63 -7.08 5.68 -2.36
N HIS A 64 -6.95 6.93 -1.90
CA HIS A 64 -8.04 7.91 -1.99
C HIS A 64 -8.40 8.28 -3.45
N ASN A 65 -7.51 8.08 -4.42
CA ASN A 65 -7.83 8.32 -5.83
C ASN A 65 -8.77 7.24 -6.37
N GLU A 66 -8.59 6.00 -5.91
CA GLU A 66 -9.45 4.86 -6.26
C GLU A 66 -10.78 4.92 -5.51
N HIS A 67 -10.75 5.32 -4.22
CA HIS A 67 -11.93 5.37 -3.35
C HIS A 67 -12.01 6.70 -2.58
N PRO A 68 -12.32 7.83 -3.25
CA PRO A 68 -12.31 9.16 -2.64
C PRO A 68 -13.32 9.31 -1.50
N GLN A 69 -14.46 8.61 -1.56
CA GLN A 69 -15.48 8.62 -0.53
C GLN A 69 -15.02 7.97 0.79
N ASP A 70 -14.00 7.12 0.75
CA ASP A 70 -13.50 6.39 1.92
C ASP A 70 -12.40 7.17 2.67
N LEU A 71 -11.95 8.31 2.13
CA LEU A 71 -11.03 9.19 2.83
C LEU A 71 -11.81 10.10 3.81
N LYS A 72 -11.87 9.68 5.08
CA LYS A 72 -12.62 10.37 6.14
C LYS A 72 -11.72 11.24 7.01
N SER A 73 -12.30 12.24 7.66
CA SER A 73 -11.59 13.05 8.66
C SER A 73 -11.42 12.26 9.95
N TRP A 74 -10.19 12.24 10.47
CA TRP A 74 -9.85 11.60 11.73
C TRP A 74 -8.65 12.30 12.37
N THR A 75 -8.86 12.93 13.51
CA THR A 75 -7.84 13.72 14.20
C THR A 75 -6.64 12.86 14.59
N ASN A 76 -5.42 13.41 14.49
CA ASN A 76 -4.15 12.74 14.83
C ASN A 76 -3.85 11.50 13.97
N CYS A 77 -4.48 11.39 12.81
CA CYS A 77 -4.19 10.38 11.81
C CYS A 77 -3.70 11.06 10.54
N ARG A 78 -2.56 10.60 10.01
CA ARG A 78 -2.00 11.08 8.76
C ARG A 78 -2.11 9.99 7.72
N TYR A 79 -2.95 10.20 6.71
CA TYR A 79 -3.02 9.34 5.54
C TYR A 79 -1.83 9.63 4.62
N LYS A 80 -1.17 8.57 4.12
CA LYS A 80 -0.11 8.64 3.11
C LYS A 80 -0.40 7.63 1.99
N GLY A 81 -0.56 8.09 0.75
CA GLY A 81 -0.79 7.24 -0.43
C GLY A 81 0.34 7.32 -1.46
N THR A 82 0.36 6.36 -2.40
CA THR A 82 1.19 6.39 -3.61
C THR A 82 0.32 6.42 -4.87
N MET A 83 0.90 6.71 -6.02
CA MET A 83 0.26 6.43 -7.31
C MET A 83 0.18 4.92 -7.51
N ASN A 84 -1.03 4.36 -7.61
CA ASN A 84 -1.23 2.93 -7.81
C ASN A 84 -1.17 2.57 -9.31
N THR A 85 -0.01 2.09 -9.76
CA THR A 85 0.19 1.58 -11.12
C THR A 85 -0.49 0.23 -11.39
N CYS A 86 -1.02 -0.43 -10.36
CA CYS A 86 -1.73 -1.71 -10.48
C CYS A 86 -3.22 -1.57 -10.83
N GLY A 87 -3.75 -0.35 -10.98
CA GLY A 87 -5.18 -0.12 -11.22
C GLY A 87 -5.74 -0.76 -12.50
N GLN A 88 -4.89 -1.06 -13.50
CA GLN A 88 -5.30 -1.75 -14.74
C GLN A 88 -5.20 -3.28 -14.67
N THR A 89 -4.93 -3.84 -13.47
CA THR A 89 -4.74 -5.29 -13.26
C THR A 89 -3.80 -5.93 -14.29
N PRO A 90 -2.54 -5.48 -14.39
CA PRO A 90 -1.63 -5.95 -15.43
C PRO A 90 -1.22 -7.41 -15.27
N CYS A 91 -1.36 -7.99 -14.08
CA CYS A 91 -1.00 -9.37 -13.78
C CYS A 91 -2.13 -10.32 -14.15
N GLN A 92 -1.82 -11.32 -14.97
CA GLN A 92 -2.72 -12.39 -15.39
C GLN A 92 -2.72 -13.54 -14.36
N HIS A 93 -3.69 -14.43 -14.50
CA HIS A 93 -3.78 -15.68 -13.75
C HIS A 93 -3.64 -15.52 -12.23
N ASP A 94 -4.37 -14.55 -11.65
CA ASP A 94 -4.37 -14.26 -10.21
C ASP A 94 -3.01 -13.83 -9.63
N GLY A 95 -2.09 -13.36 -10.49
CA GLY A 95 -0.85 -12.75 -10.06
C GLY A 95 -1.08 -11.51 -9.19
N THR A 96 -0.29 -11.36 -8.13
CA THR A 96 -0.39 -10.18 -7.26
C THR A 96 0.43 -9.03 -7.83
N CYS A 97 -0.24 -7.92 -8.16
CA CYS A 97 0.44 -6.71 -8.61
C CYS A 97 0.97 -5.91 -7.42
N GLN A 98 2.23 -5.50 -7.49
CA GLN A 98 2.86 -4.59 -6.53
C GLN A 98 3.28 -3.30 -7.24
N THR A 99 2.88 -2.15 -6.70
CA THR A 99 3.23 -0.84 -7.27
C THR A 99 4.61 -0.35 -6.82
N GLY A 100 5.25 0.47 -7.66
CA GLY A 100 6.52 1.13 -7.36
C GLY A 100 7.76 0.26 -7.54
N PHE A 101 7.72 -0.72 -8.46
CA PHE A 101 8.83 -1.60 -8.82
C PHE A 101 9.12 -1.53 -10.32
N THR A 102 10.38 -1.75 -10.71
CA THR A 102 10.85 -1.72 -12.13
C THR A 102 10.60 -0.39 -12.84
N ASP A 103 11.11 -0.25 -14.07
CA ASP A 103 10.88 0.92 -14.91
C ASP A 103 9.41 1.05 -15.37
N LYS A 104 8.63 -0.03 -15.27
CA LYS A 104 7.18 -0.04 -15.56
C LYS A 104 6.36 0.53 -14.41
N GLY A 105 6.97 0.75 -13.25
CA GLY A 105 6.30 1.22 -12.04
C GLY A 105 5.46 0.14 -11.34
N TYR A 106 5.45 -1.12 -11.79
CA TYR A 106 4.87 -2.25 -11.08
C TYR A 106 5.70 -3.53 -11.27
N ARG A 107 5.42 -4.56 -10.47
CA ARG A 107 5.82 -5.95 -10.74
C ARG A 107 4.69 -6.91 -10.41
N CYS A 108 4.66 -8.06 -11.08
CA CYS A 108 3.74 -9.14 -10.78
C CYS A 108 4.43 -10.25 -9.98
N LEU A 109 3.80 -10.67 -8.89
CA LEU A 109 4.14 -11.91 -8.19
C LEU A 109 3.28 -13.02 -8.76
N CYS A 110 3.89 -13.88 -9.58
CA CYS A 110 3.18 -14.95 -10.26
C CYS A 110 2.90 -16.13 -9.33
N PRO A 111 1.76 -16.82 -9.49
CA PRO A 111 1.56 -18.13 -8.90
C PRO A 111 2.62 -19.13 -9.40
N PRO A 112 2.86 -20.24 -8.69
CA PRO A 112 3.89 -21.22 -9.05
C PRO A 112 3.81 -21.75 -10.49
N GLU A 113 2.60 -21.80 -11.04
CA GLU A 113 2.32 -22.33 -12.38
C GLU A 113 2.49 -21.32 -13.51
N TYR A 114 2.81 -20.07 -13.21
CA TYR A 114 2.95 -19.01 -14.20
C TYR A 114 4.26 -18.22 -14.07
N LYS A 115 4.72 -17.66 -15.18
CA LYS A 115 5.93 -16.85 -15.33
C LYS A 115 5.68 -15.75 -16.38
N GLY A 116 6.69 -14.92 -16.61
CA GLY A 116 6.59 -13.75 -17.49
C GLY A 116 6.43 -12.45 -16.70
N THR A 117 6.41 -11.31 -17.39
CA THR A 117 6.36 -10.01 -16.70
C THR A 117 5.00 -9.78 -16.05
N ASN A 118 3.95 -10.29 -16.70
CA ASN A 118 2.56 -10.15 -16.34
C ASN A 118 1.95 -11.52 -16.00
N CYS A 119 2.76 -12.54 -15.70
CA CYS A 119 2.32 -13.90 -15.45
C CYS A 119 1.56 -14.54 -16.61
N GLU A 120 1.89 -14.16 -17.85
CA GLU A 120 1.21 -14.56 -19.09
C GLU A 120 1.60 -15.94 -19.63
N GLU A 121 2.68 -16.53 -19.11
CA GLU A 121 3.22 -17.82 -19.55
C GLU A 121 3.05 -18.89 -18.48
N ARG A 122 2.84 -20.15 -18.87
CA ARG A 122 2.83 -21.29 -17.93
C ARG A 122 4.26 -21.71 -17.58
N ASN A 123 4.54 -21.95 -16.31
CA ASN A 123 5.82 -22.47 -15.86
C ASN A 123 6.04 -23.89 -16.41
N GLY A 124 7.22 -24.18 -16.97
CA GLY A 124 7.54 -25.50 -17.55
C GLY A 124 7.11 -25.76 -19.01
N ARG A 125 6.73 -24.72 -19.76
CA ARG A 125 6.76 -24.73 -21.24
C ARG A 125 7.92 -23.91 -21.77
#